data_AF-A0A5P1FSS5-F1
#
_entry.id   AF-A0A5P1FSS5-F1
#
_cell.length_a   1.000
_cell.length_b   1.000
_cell.length_c   1.000
_cell.angle_alpha   90.00
_cell.angle_beta   90.00
_cell.angle_gamma   90.00
#
_symmetry.space_group_name_H-M   'P 1'
#
loop_
_entity.id
_entity.type
_entity.pdbx_description
1 polymer ?
#
loop_
_entity_poly.entity_id
_entity_poly.type
_entity_poly.pdbx_seq_one_letter_code
_entity_poly.pdbx_strand_id
1 'polypeptide(L)'
;MLNKWLALQLLPTVKVGVIPQPFEELLLHSFPFPYFLVSSDYNKLYKFVEQQGKEVIDIAQRDYNLSKDEAIHNILFVLGFNAFGVHRVRSSSAEPPPVPLQYGRARTDFVLSSHESSFEVKKGELLCGYQALAMRDPAVFEDPDTFKADRFVGKGKEKLEYVYWSNGPETEMPTSGNKQCAAKDHVVATACLLVAEIYRRYDEFECDESGSIIKMQKKKGD
;
A
#
# COMPACT_ATOMS: atom_id res chain seq x y z
N MET A 1 18.42 -6.08 -6.98
CA MET A 1 17.93 -7.25 -6.20
C MET A 1 16.45 -7.06 -5.85
N LEU A 2 16.11 -6.15 -4.92
CA LEU A 2 14.74 -5.98 -4.46
C LEU A 2 13.75 -5.51 -5.55
N ASN A 3 14.11 -4.50 -6.34
CA ASN A 3 13.28 -4.04 -7.47
C ASN A 3 12.95 -5.16 -8.46
N LYS A 4 13.90 -6.06 -8.74
CA LYS A 4 13.71 -7.17 -9.68
C LYS A 4 12.70 -8.20 -9.12
N TRP A 5 12.84 -8.55 -7.84
CA TRP A 5 11.91 -9.44 -7.16
C TRP A 5 10.51 -8.84 -7.03
N LEU A 6 10.40 -7.55 -6.72
CA LEU A 6 9.13 -6.84 -6.67
C LEU A 6 8.47 -6.73 -8.06
N ALA A 7 9.25 -6.40 -9.09
CA ALA A 7 8.75 -6.27 -10.46
C ALA A 7 8.08 -7.55 -10.95
N LEU A 8 8.70 -8.73 -10.75
CA LEU A 8 8.08 -9.99 -11.19
C LEU A 8 6.76 -10.33 -10.46
N GLN A 9 6.49 -9.74 -9.30
CA GLN A 9 5.22 -9.90 -8.59
C GLN A 9 4.15 -8.93 -9.07
N LEU A 10 4.52 -7.70 -9.44
CA LEU A 10 3.58 -6.64 -9.80
C LEU A 10 3.31 -6.54 -11.30
N LEU A 11 4.25 -6.94 -12.16
CA LEU A 11 4.11 -6.88 -13.62
C LEU A 11 2.80 -7.50 -14.14
N PRO A 12 2.34 -8.65 -13.61
CA PRO A 12 1.05 -9.22 -14.05
C PRO A 12 -0.19 -8.37 -13.73
N THR A 13 -0.04 -7.34 -12.88
CA THR A 13 -1.16 -6.55 -12.32
C THR A 13 -1.19 -5.11 -12.79
N VAL A 14 -0.20 -4.68 -13.59
CA VAL A 14 -0.04 -3.27 -14.00
C VAL A 14 0.19 -3.17 -15.49
N LYS A 15 -0.39 -2.14 -16.11
CA LYS A 15 -0.06 -1.78 -17.49
C LYS A 15 1.35 -1.21 -17.55
N VAL A 16 2.20 -1.78 -18.41
CA VAL A 16 3.59 -1.31 -18.60
C VAL A 16 3.65 -0.25 -19.70
N GLY A 17 2.93 -0.44 -20.81
CA GLY A 17 2.77 0.58 -21.85
C GLY A 17 4.00 0.84 -22.73
N VAL A 18 5.04 -0.01 -22.63
CA VAL A 18 6.29 0.10 -23.41
C VAL A 18 6.36 -0.84 -24.60
N ILE A 19 5.50 -1.85 -24.65
CA ILE A 19 5.38 -2.81 -25.76
C ILE A 19 3.96 -2.80 -26.31
N PRO A 20 3.74 -3.13 -27.59
CA PRO A 20 2.39 -3.16 -28.15
C PRO A 20 1.51 -4.15 -27.37
N GLN A 21 0.26 -3.76 -27.12
CA GLN A 21 -0.66 -4.47 -26.24
C GLN A 21 -0.71 -6.00 -26.45
N PRO A 22 -0.77 -6.55 -27.68
CA PRO A 22 -0.81 -8.01 -27.85
C PRO A 22 0.40 -8.73 -27.24
N PHE A 23 1.59 -8.12 -27.33
CA PHE A 23 2.80 -8.67 -26.72
C PHE A 23 2.83 -8.46 -25.21
N GLU A 24 2.29 -7.35 -24.72
CA GLU A 24 2.14 -7.10 -23.28
C GLU A 24 1.30 -8.18 -22.62
N GLU A 25 0.12 -8.46 -23.19
CA GLU A 25 -0.80 -9.47 -22.68
C GLU A 25 -0.17 -10.87 -22.71
N LEU A 26 0.45 -11.26 -23.83
CA LEU A 26 1.03 -12.58 -23.98
C LEU A 26 2.24 -12.81 -23.05
N LEU A 27 3.12 -11.83 -22.92
CA LEU A 27 4.40 -11.99 -22.22
C LEU A 27 4.32 -11.68 -20.72
N LEU A 28 3.45 -10.76 -20.31
CA LEU A 28 3.44 -10.25 -18.93
C LEU A 28 2.17 -10.60 -18.15
N HIS A 29 1.01 -10.72 -18.82
CA HIS A 29 -0.29 -10.89 -18.14
C HIS A 29 -0.91 -12.29 -18.29
N SER A 30 -0.34 -13.15 -19.14
CA SER A 30 -0.90 -14.49 -19.41
C SER A 30 -0.36 -15.60 -18.51
N PHE A 31 0.91 -15.51 -18.09
CA PHE A 31 1.58 -16.60 -17.39
C PHE A 31 2.37 -16.11 -16.17
N PRO A 32 2.39 -16.86 -15.05
CA PRO A 32 3.27 -16.56 -13.93
C PRO A 32 4.74 -16.59 -14.35
N PHE A 33 5.52 -15.62 -13.87
CA PHE A 33 6.96 -15.60 -14.13
C PHE A 33 7.69 -16.74 -13.38
N PRO A 34 8.62 -17.46 -14.05
CA PRO A 34 9.40 -18.50 -13.39
C PRO A 34 10.28 -17.93 -12.26
N TYR A 35 10.21 -18.52 -11.06
CA TYR A 35 10.97 -18.08 -9.89
C TYR A 35 12.50 -18.07 -10.11
N PHE A 36 13.03 -18.95 -10.95
CA PHE A 36 14.47 -19.01 -11.23
C PHE A 36 15.04 -17.69 -11.78
N LEU A 37 14.19 -16.82 -12.35
CA LEU A 37 14.60 -15.49 -12.83
C LEU A 37 15.09 -14.58 -11.69
N VAL A 38 14.65 -14.82 -10.45
CA VAL A 38 14.99 -14.01 -9.27
C VAL A 38 15.59 -14.80 -8.12
N SER A 39 15.66 -16.13 -8.20
CA SER A 39 16.10 -17.01 -7.09
C SER A 39 17.46 -16.63 -6.50
N SER A 40 18.46 -16.34 -7.34
CA SER A 40 19.79 -15.93 -6.87
C SER A 40 19.78 -14.61 -6.11
N ASP A 41 19.03 -13.62 -6.60
CA ASP A 41 18.90 -12.32 -5.92
C ASP A 41 18.05 -12.44 -4.65
N TYR A 42 16.99 -13.25 -4.67
CA TYR A 42 16.18 -13.54 -3.49
C TYR A 42 17.00 -14.23 -2.39
N ASN A 43 17.85 -15.19 -2.75
CA ASN A 43 18.74 -15.87 -1.80
C ASN A 43 19.76 -14.91 -1.15
N LYS A 44 20.21 -13.87 -1.86
CA LYS A 44 21.06 -12.81 -1.26
C LYS A 44 20.28 -12.00 -0.23
N LEU A 45 19.02 -11.64 -0.53
CA LEU A 45 18.14 -10.94 0.41
C LEU A 45 17.84 -11.82 1.63
N TYR A 46 17.57 -13.10 1.43
CA TYR A 46 17.39 -14.09 2.48
C TYR A 46 18.59 -14.11 3.43
N LYS A 47 19.81 -14.29 2.89
CA LYS A 47 21.03 -14.32 3.70
C LYS A 47 21.27 -13.00 4.46
N PHE A 48 20.91 -11.87 3.84
CA PHE A 48 20.98 -10.57 4.52
C PHE A 48 20.06 -10.51 5.74
N VAL A 49 18.78 -10.90 5.59
CA VAL A 49 17.82 -10.92 6.70
C VAL A 49 18.22 -11.94 7.76
N GLU A 50 18.68 -13.12 7.36
CA GLU A 50 19.21 -14.14 8.27
C GLU A 50 20.36 -13.59 9.14
N GLN A 51 21.24 -12.78 8.55
CA GLN A 51 22.40 -12.24 9.25
C GLN A 51 22.08 -11.03 10.12
N GLN A 52 21.23 -10.13 9.64
CA GLN A 52 20.99 -8.81 10.26
C GLN A 52 19.70 -8.77 11.09
N GLY A 53 18.72 -9.64 10.80
CA GLY A 53 17.41 -9.67 11.45
C GLY A 53 17.32 -10.62 12.65
N LYS A 54 18.45 -11.02 13.24
CA LYS A 54 18.52 -12.08 14.27
C LYS A 54 17.54 -11.89 15.41
N GLU A 55 17.46 -10.69 15.97
CA GLU A 55 16.56 -10.39 17.09
C GLU A 55 15.08 -10.63 16.72
N VAL A 56 14.65 -10.18 15.54
CA VAL A 56 13.27 -10.36 15.08
C VAL A 56 12.98 -11.83 14.76
N ILE A 57 13.97 -12.55 14.21
CA ILE A 57 13.89 -13.99 13.96
C ILE A 57 13.77 -14.74 15.30
N ASP A 58 14.56 -14.39 16.31
CA ASP A 58 14.52 -15.01 17.63
C ASP A 58 13.16 -14.80 18.30
N ILE A 59 12.58 -13.59 18.19
CA ILE A 59 11.22 -13.30 18.65
C ILE A 59 10.20 -14.19 17.92
N ALA A 60 10.30 -14.29 16.58
CA ALA A 60 9.40 -15.12 15.79
C ALA A 60 9.44 -16.60 16.20
N GLN A 61 10.63 -17.13 16.49
CA GLN A 61 10.79 -18.51 16.95
C GLN A 61 10.31 -18.70 18.39
N ARG A 62 10.68 -17.79 19.30
CA ARG A 62 10.40 -17.91 20.74
C ARG A 62 8.92 -17.66 21.08
N ASP A 63 8.36 -16.59 20.55
CA ASP A 63 7.06 -16.07 20.99
C ASP A 63 5.91 -16.53 20.08
N TYR A 64 6.23 -16.91 18.82
CA TYR A 64 5.24 -17.28 17.81
C TYR A 64 5.44 -18.68 17.22
N ASN A 65 6.45 -19.44 17.68
CA ASN A 65 6.75 -20.80 17.24
C ASN A 65 6.89 -20.95 15.70
N LEU A 66 7.38 -19.91 15.03
CA LEU A 66 7.68 -19.96 13.60
C LEU A 66 9.00 -20.67 13.35
N SER A 67 9.11 -21.36 12.21
CA SER A 67 10.43 -21.81 11.75
C SER A 67 11.29 -20.60 11.35
N LYS A 68 12.61 -20.75 11.43
CA LYS A 68 13.55 -19.70 11.00
C LYS A 68 13.31 -19.28 9.54
N ASP A 69 13.11 -20.25 8.64
CA ASP A 69 12.83 -20.00 7.23
C ASP A 69 11.54 -19.20 7.04
N GLU A 70 10.46 -19.63 7.69
CA GLU A 70 9.17 -18.95 7.63
C GLU A 70 9.26 -17.51 8.16
N ALA A 71 9.97 -17.29 9.27
CA ALA A 71 10.21 -15.96 9.82
C ALA A 71 10.95 -15.07 8.81
N ILE A 72 12.05 -15.56 8.22
CA ILE A 72 12.85 -14.80 7.26
C ILE A 72 12.03 -14.44 6.02
N HIS A 73 11.26 -15.38 5.46
CA HIS A 73 10.42 -15.11 4.29
C HIS A 73 9.33 -14.08 4.58
N ASN A 74 8.70 -14.14 5.76
CA ASN A 74 7.71 -13.15 6.18
C ASN A 74 8.33 -11.76 6.39
N ILE A 75 9.48 -11.68 7.07
CA ILE A 75 10.20 -10.41 7.28
C ILE A 75 10.60 -9.80 5.93
N LEU A 76 11.15 -10.60 5.02
CA LEU A 76 11.47 -10.18 3.66
C LEU A 76 10.25 -9.64 2.92
N PHE A 77 9.11 -10.32 3.03
CA PHE A 77 7.88 -9.88 2.38
C PHE A 77 7.36 -8.57 2.98
N VAL A 78 7.36 -8.42 4.30
CA VAL A 78 6.95 -7.19 4.98
C VAL A 78 7.84 -6.02 4.59
N LEU A 79 9.16 -6.18 4.63
CA LEU A 79 10.09 -5.10 4.29
C LEU A 79 10.10 -4.80 2.79
N GLY A 80 10.11 -5.85 1.97
CA GLY A 80 10.31 -5.75 0.54
C GLY A 80 9.06 -5.39 -0.26
N PHE A 81 7.93 -6.00 0.09
CA PHE A 81 6.66 -5.81 -0.62
C PHE A 81 5.78 -4.77 0.09
N ASN A 82 5.46 -4.98 1.38
CA ASN A 82 4.51 -4.12 2.08
C ASN A 82 5.08 -2.72 2.35
N ALA A 83 6.31 -2.61 2.83
CA ALA A 83 6.93 -1.32 3.14
C ALA A 83 7.54 -0.65 1.90
N PHE A 84 8.53 -1.30 1.27
CA PHE A 84 9.23 -0.72 0.13
C PHE A 84 8.39 -0.67 -1.14
N GLY A 85 7.60 -1.72 -1.42
CA GLY A 85 6.78 -1.79 -2.63
C GLY A 85 5.72 -0.71 -2.69
N VAL A 86 5.00 -0.48 -1.59
CA VAL A 86 3.97 0.59 -1.53
C VAL A 86 4.59 1.98 -1.72
N HIS A 87 5.75 2.25 -1.13
CA HIS A 87 6.45 3.52 -1.35
C HIS A 87 6.83 3.74 -2.83
N ARG A 88 7.25 2.68 -3.53
CA ARG A 88 7.57 2.73 -4.96
C ARG A 88 6.32 2.89 -5.84
N VAL A 89 5.26 2.12 -5.60
CA VAL A 89 4.01 2.21 -6.36
C VAL A 89 3.40 3.61 -6.23
N ARG A 90 3.43 4.19 -5.01
CA ARG A 90 2.97 5.57 -4.78
C ARG A 90 3.74 6.62 -5.57
N SER A 91 5.04 6.42 -5.84
CA SER A 91 5.82 7.35 -6.67
C SER A 91 5.46 7.29 -8.16
N SER A 92 4.70 6.28 -8.60
CA SER A 92 4.26 6.10 -9.99
C SER A 92 2.77 6.33 -10.24
N SER A 93 1.92 6.36 -9.21
CA SER A 93 0.48 6.60 -9.32
C SER A 93 0.11 7.96 -8.72
N ALA A 94 -0.34 8.89 -9.56
CA ALA A 94 -0.72 10.25 -9.14
C ALA A 94 -1.96 10.30 -8.23
N GLU A 95 -2.78 9.25 -8.20
CA GLU A 95 -4.06 9.26 -7.52
C GLU A 95 -4.09 8.36 -6.26
N PRO A 96 -4.51 8.89 -5.09
CA PRO A 96 -4.75 8.07 -3.90
C PRO A 96 -6.04 7.23 -4.05
N PRO A 97 -6.11 6.05 -3.39
CA PRO A 97 -5.16 5.53 -2.40
C PRO A 97 -4.05 4.62 -2.98
N PRO A 98 -2.92 4.43 -2.26
CA PRO A 98 -1.73 3.73 -2.77
C PRO A 98 -1.95 2.28 -3.21
N VAL A 99 -2.93 1.61 -2.62
CA VAL A 99 -3.36 0.25 -3.00
C VAL A 99 -4.87 0.34 -3.23
N PRO A 100 -5.33 0.52 -4.47
CA PRO A 100 -6.71 0.89 -4.72
C PRO A 100 -7.70 -0.26 -4.73
N LEU A 101 -7.23 -1.51 -4.81
CA LEU A 101 -8.09 -2.69 -4.90
C LEU A 101 -8.02 -3.50 -3.61
N GLN A 102 -9.18 -3.79 -3.03
CA GLN A 102 -9.32 -4.73 -1.93
C GLN A 102 -10.26 -5.86 -2.34
N TYR A 103 -9.91 -7.08 -1.92
CA TYR A 103 -10.66 -8.28 -2.26
C TYR A 103 -11.10 -9.02 -1.01
N GLY A 104 -12.30 -9.59 -1.05
CA GLY A 104 -12.84 -10.43 0.01
C GLY A 104 -13.75 -11.50 -0.55
N ARG A 105 -13.64 -12.73 -0.04
CA ARG A 105 -14.55 -13.82 -0.43
C ARG A 105 -15.61 -14.01 0.65
N ALA A 106 -16.88 -13.98 0.25
CA ALA A 106 -18.01 -14.15 1.15
C ALA A 106 -17.95 -15.51 1.87
N ARG A 107 -18.03 -15.52 3.20
CA ARG A 107 -17.99 -16.74 4.02
C ARG A 107 -19.37 -17.31 4.33
N THR A 108 -20.40 -16.47 4.23
CA THR A 108 -21.81 -16.77 4.43
C THR A 108 -22.62 -15.96 3.44
N ASP A 109 -23.90 -16.30 3.27
CA ASP A 109 -24.84 -15.46 2.54
C ASP A 109 -25.13 -14.19 3.37
N PHE A 110 -25.24 -13.05 2.72
CA PHE A 110 -25.62 -11.78 3.37
C PHE A 110 -26.17 -10.79 2.34
N VAL A 111 -26.72 -9.68 2.83
CA VAL A 111 -27.19 -8.57 1.98
C VAL A 111 -26.19 -7.42 2.10
N LEU A 112 -25.66 -6.98 0.95
CA LEU A 112 -24.79 -5.81 0.84
C LEU A 112 -25.62 -4.60 0.42
N SER A 113 -25.60 -3.52 1.20
CA SER A 113 -26.36 -2.30 0.91
C SER A 113 -25.45 -1.18 0.41
N SER A 114 -25.90 -0.47 -0.63
CA SER A 114 -25.39 0.84 -1.05
C SER A 114 -26.32 1.94 -0.50
N HIS A 115 -26.10 3.20 -0.89
CA HIS A 115 -26.95 4.33 -0.48
C HIS A 115 -28.42 4.19 -0.89
N GLU A 116 -28.69 3.50 -2.01
CA GLU A 116 -30.03 3.47 -2.63
C GLU A 116 -30.56 2.05 -2.86
N SER A 117 -29.72 1.02 -2.72
CA SER A 117 -30.06 -0.34 -3.13
C SER A 117 -29.42 -1.39 -2.23
N SER A 118 -29.90 -2.63 -2.36
CA SER A 118 -29.38 -3.76 -1.62
C SER A 118 -29.26 -4.97 -2.53
N PHE A 119 -28.20 -5.75 -2.35
CA PHE A 119 -27.81 -6.85 -3.21
C PHE A 119 -27.60 -8.09 -2.35
N GLU A 120 -28.21 -9.21 -2.73
CA GLU A 120 -27.89 -10.50 -2.10
C GLU A 120 -26.53 -10.99 -2.57
N VAL A 121 -25.65 -11.30 -1.63
CA VAL A 121 -24.34 -11.92 -1.87
C VAL A 121 -24.37 -13.33 -1.30
N LYS A 122 -24.03 -14.31 -2.13
CA LYS A 122 -23.96 -15.72 -1.74
C LYS A 122 -22.56 -16.07 -1.25
N LYS A 123 -22.50 -17.04 -0.34
CA LYS A 123 -21.25 -17.64 0.14
C LYS A 123 -20.40 -18.10 -1.04
N GLY A 124 -19.13 -17.73 -1.03
CA GLY A 124 -18.14 -18.09 -2.03
C GLY A 124 -17.92 -17.05 -3.13
N GLU A 125 -18.83 -16.09 -3.29
CA GLU A 125 -18.66 -14.96 -4.22
C GLU A 125 -17.45 -14.10 -3.83
N LEU A 126 -16.73 -13.64 -4.86
CA LEU A 126 -15.56 -12.77 -4.69
C LEU A 126 -16.00 -11.32 -4.87
N LEU A 127 -15.80 -10.53 -3.84
CA LEU A 127 -16.05 -9.10 -3.82
C LEU A 127 -14.75 -8.36 -4.12
N CYS A 128 -14.88 -7.28 -4.88
CA CYS A 128 -13.80 -6.35 -5.21
C CYS A 128 -14.28 -4.93 -4.90
N GLY A 129 -13.53 -4.22 -4.06
CA GLY A 129 -13.73 -2.80 -3.80
C GLY A 129 -12.66 -1.98 -4.51
N TYR A 130 -13.08 -0.97 -5.27
CA TYR A 130 -12.19 0.06 -5.78
C TYR A 130 -12.23 1.27 -4.85
N GLN A 131 -11.21 1.37 -4.00
CA GLN A 131 -11.16 2.22 -2.83
C GLN A 131 -11.22 3.72 -3.14
N ALA A 132 -10.69 4.13 -4.29
CA ALA A 132 -10.70 5.54 -4.69
C ALA A 132 -12.12 6.10 -4.78
N LEU A 133 -13.09 5.29 -5.24
CA LEU A 133 -14.49 5.71 -5.29
C LEU A 133 -15.11 5.81 -3.89
N ALA A 134 -14.82 4.85 -3.01
CA ALA A 134 -15.32 4.88 -1.64
C ALA A 134 -14.77 6.08 -0.84
N MET A 135 -13.48 6.41 -1.03
CA MET A 135 -12.81 7.53 -0.35
C MET A 135 -13.05 8.89 -1.03
N ARG A 136 -13.76 8.93 -2.15
CA ARG A 136 -14.22 10.14 -2.85
C ARG A 136 -15.74 10.16 -3.01
N ASP A 137 -16.46 9.49 -2.12
CA ASP A 137 -17.91 9.43 -2.16
C ASP A 137 -18.52 10.80 -1.82
N PRO A 138 -19.28 11.45 -2.72
CA PRO A 138 -19.89 12.75 -2.48
C PRO A 138 -21.01 12.71 -1.43
N ALA A 139 -21.57 11.54 -1.12
CA ALA A 139 -22.52 11.40 -0.01
C ALA A 139 -21.81 11.50 1.37
N VAL A 140 -20.49 11.28 1.40
CA VAL A 140 -19.67 11.29 2.62
C VAL A 140 -18.83 12.56 2.73
N PHE A 141 -18.21 12.98 1.64
CA PHE A 141 -17.26 14.09 1.59
C PHE A 141 -17.76 15.24 0.71
N GLU A 142 -17.71 16.45 1.24
CA GLU A 142 -17.95 17.67 0.46
C GLU A 142 -16.75 17.97 -0.47
N ASP A 143 -17.03 18.27 -1.73
CA ASP A 143 -16.05 18.43 -2.82
C ASP A 143 -14.99 17.30 -2.80
N PRO A 144 -15.38 16.03 -3.02
CA PRO A 144 -14.51 14.89 -2.79
C PRO A 144 -13.29 14.87 -3.72
N ASP A 145 -13.42 15.44 -4.92
CA ASP A 145 -12.35 15.50 -5.92
C ASP A 145 -11.37 16.67 -5.72
N THR A 146 -11.62 17.54 -4.74
CA THR A 146 -10.74 18.67 -4.42
C THR A 146 -9.82 18.33 -3.24
N PHE A 147 -8.51 18.55 -3.39
CA PHE A 147 -7.58 18.46 -2.27
C PHE A 147 -7.78 19.63 -1.31
N LYS A 148 -8.22 19.34 -0.08
CA LYS A 148 -8.42 20.31 1.01
C LYS A 148 -7.47 19.97 2.15
N ALA A 149 -6.45 20.80 2.39
CA ALA A 149 -5.39 20.52 3.36
C ALA A 149 -5.91 20.43 4.82
N ASP A 150 -7.00 21.13 5.12
CA ASP A 150 -7.64 21.21 6.42
C ASP A 150 -8.86 20.28 6.58
N ARG A 151 -9.13 19.40 5.59
CA ARG A 151 -10.31 18.50 5.56
C ARG A 151 -10.54 17.72 6.85
N PHE A 152 -9.46 17.34 7.53
CA PHE A 152 -9.47 16.53 8.75
C PHE A 152 -9.10 17.31 10.02
N VAL A 153 -9.17 18.65 10.00
CA VAL A 153 -8.88 19.52 11.16
C VAL A 153 -10.18 19.81 11.93
N GLY A 154 -10.08 19.93 13.25
CA GLY A 154 -11.23 20.24 14.11
C GLY A 154 -12.32 19.16 14.01
N LYS A 155 -13.55 19.56 13.65
CA LYS A 155 -14.68 18.64 13.43
C LYS A 155 -14.47 17.69 12.25
N GLY A 156 -13.61 18.04 11.29
CA GLY A 156 -13.28 17.18 10.14
C GLY A 156 -12.66 15.84 10.54
N LYS A 157 -12.13 15.70 11.76
CA LYS A 157 -11.59 14.45 12.29
C LYS A 157 -12.60 13.31 12.32
N GLU A 158 -13.89 13.60 12.47
CA GLU A 158 -14.95 12.59 12.46
C GLU A 158 -14.94 11.81 11.13
N LYS A 159 -14.59 12.47 10.02
CA LYS A 159 -14.52 11.85 8.70
C LYS A 159 -13.36 10.86 8.52
N LEU A 160 -12.45 10.72 9.49
CA LEU A 160 -11.39 9.71 9.46
C LEU A 160 -11.95 8.28 9.48
N GLU A 161 -13.17 8.07 9.99
CA GLU A 161 -13.82 6.74 9.92
C GLU A 161 -14.09 6.27 8.48
N TYR A 162 -14.08 7.19 7.52
CA TYR A 162 -14.27 6.92 6.08
C TYR A 162 -12.96 6.91 5.29
N VAL A 163 -11.82 6.91 5.97
CA VAL A 163 -10.49 6.83 5.36
C VAL A 163 -9.99 5.39 5.52
N TYR A 164 -9.84 4.68 4.40
CA TYR A 164 -9.65 3.22 4.42
C TYR A 164 -8.28 2.72 3.95
N TRP A 165 -7.31 3.61 3.69
CA TRP A 165 -6.03 3.27 3.01
C TRP A 165 -5.30 2.05 3.63
N SER A 166 -5.52 1.77 4.91
CA SER A 166 -4.94 0.68 5.67
C SER A 166 -5.72 -0.64 5.59
N ASN A 167 -6.72 -0.76 4.71
CA ASN A 167 -7.67 -1.88 4.64
C ASN A 167 -8.57 -1.99 5.90
N GLY A 168 -8.96 -0.83 6.42
CA GLY A 168 -9.87 -0.66 7.57
C GLY A 168 -10.02 0.84 7.88
N PRO A 169 -11.02 1.26 8.67
CA PRO A 169 -11.18 2.66 9.07
C PRO A 169 -9.93 3.20 9.77
N GLU A 170 -9.54 4.44 9.49
CA GLU A 170 -8.36 5.06 10.12
C GLU A 170 -8.50 5.16 11.65
N THR A 171 -9.74 5.22 12.13
CA THR A 171 -10.10 5.24 13.56
C THR A 171 -9.97 3.88 14.26
N GLU A 172 -9.86 2.78 13.51
CA GLU A 172 -9.69 1.42 14.05
C GLU A 172 -8.23 1.00 14.17
N MET A 173 -7.95 -0.03 14.98
CA MET A 173 -6.60 -0.54 15.21
C MET A 173 -6.34 -1.87 14.49
N PRO A 174 -5.15 -2.07 13.91
CA PRO A 174 -4.76 -3.38 13.42
C PRO A 174 -4.64 -4.36 14.60
N THR A 175 -5.18 -5.56 14.41
CA THR A 175 -5.16 -6.64 15.41
C THR A 175 -4.88 -7.98 14.73
N SER A 176 -4.55 -9.01 15.50
CA SER A 176 -4.43 -10.39 14.98
C SER A 176 -5.75 -10.95 14.45
N GLY A 177 -6.90 -10.36 14.83
CA GLY A 177 -8.23 -10.76 14.40
C GLY A 177 -8.72 -10.09 13.10
N ASN A 178 -8.01 -9.09 12.59
CA ASN A 178 -8.38 -8.37 11.37
C ASN A 178 -7.27 -8.40 10.31
N LYS A 179 -7.54 -7.80 9.15
CA LYS A 179 -6.61 -7.72 8.01
C LYS A 179 -6.20 -6.28 7.71
N GLN A 180 -6.31 -5.39 8.69
CA GLN A 180 -5.82 -4.03 8.57
C GLN A 180 -4.28 -4.04 8.56
N CYS A 181 -3.68 -3.04 7.93
CA CYS A 181 -2.23 -2.90 7.82
C CYS A 181 -1.59 -2.91 9.21
N ALA A 182 -0.75 -3.93 9.48
CA ALA A 182 -0.06 -4.08 10.76
C ALA A 182 0.86 -2.89 11.10
N ALA A 183 1.25 -2.10 10.10
CA ALA A 183 2.11 -0.93 10.25
C ALA A 183 1.35 0.40 10.11
N LYS A 184 0.01 0.42 10.28
CA LYS A 184 -0.85 1.62 10.09
C LYS A 184 -0.20 2.88 10.69
N ASP A 185 0.07 2.85 12.00
CA ASP A 185 0.58 4.02 12.73
C ASP A 185 2.01 4.39 12.31
N HIS A 186 2.85 3.41 11.97
CA HIS A 186 4.20 3.67 11.48
C HIS A 186 4.20 4.37 10.12
N VAL A 187 3.28 4.02 9.23
CA VAL A 187 3.13 4.68 7.92
C VAL A 187 2.68 6.12 8.09
N VAL A 188 1.66 6.38 8.93
CA VAL A 188 1.18 7.73 9.22
C VAL A 188 2.29 8.57 9.85
N ALA A 189 2.96 8.05 10.88
CA ALA A 189 4.07 8.74 11.54
C ALA A 189 5.20 9.07 10.56
N THR A 190 5.60 8.12 9.72
CA THR A 190 6.66 8.34 8.72
C THR A 190 6.26 9.39 7.69
N ALA A 191 5.00 9.39 7.23
CA ALA A 191 4.48 10.40 6.32
C ALA A 191 4.49 11.80 6.95
N CYS A 192 4.04 11.92 8.21
CA CYS A 192 4.10 13.18 8.97
C CYS A 192 5.55 13.68 9.15
N LEU A 193 6.48 12.78 9.50
CA LEU A 193 7.89 13.12 9.64
C LEU A 193 8.51 13.59 8.32
N LEU A 194 8.17 12.95 7.20
CA LEU A 194 8.65 13.36 5.88
C LEU A 194 8.18 14.79 5.55
N VAL A 195 6.90 15.09 5.75
CA VAL A 195 6.34 16.44 5.52
C VAL A 195 7.00 17.46 6.46
N ALA A 196 7.15 17.12 7.74
CA ALA A 196 7.82 17.98 8.72
C ALA A 196 9.27 18.28 8.32
N GLU A 197 10.04 17.27 7.88
CA GLU A 197 11.42 17.46 7.44
C GLU A 197 11.54 18.30 6.16
N ILE A 198 10.57 18.20 5.25
CA ILE A 198 10.50 19.07 4.07
C ILE A 198 10.35 20.53 4.53
N TYR A 199 9.33 20.85 5.32
CA TYR A 199 9.07 22.23 5.77
C TYR A 199 10.08 22.75 6.81
N ARG A 200 10.81 21.86 7.49
CA ARG A 200 11.93 22.25 8.35
C ARG A 200 13.11 22.80 7.53
N ARG A 201 13.31 22.29 6.30
CA ARG A 201 14.49 22.60 5.47
C ARG A 201 14.19 23.56 4.32
N TYR A 202 12.95 23.64 3.87
CA TYR A 202 12.55 24.37 2.68
C TYR A 202 11.30 25.21 2.96
N ASP A 203 11.29 26.45 2.46
CA ASP A 203 10.10 27.33 2.53
C ASP A 203 9.12 26.99 1.40
N GLU A 204 9.65 26.64 0.23
CA GLU A 204 8.87 26.39 -0.98
C GLU A 204 9.59 25.35 -1.87
N PHE A 205 8.81 24.56 -2.59
CA PHE A 205 9.29 23.70 -3.68
C PHE A 205 8.25 23.67 -4.80
N GLU A 206 8.72 23.50 -6.02
CA GLU A 206 7.88 23.36 -7.21
C GLU A 206 8.03 21.94 -7.76
N CYS A 207 6.92 21.35 -8.19
CA CYS A 207 6.89 20.08 -8.89
C CYS A 207 6.40 20.27 -10.33
N ASP A 208 6.86 19.41 -11.25
CA ASP A 208 6.27 19.30 -12.58
C ASP A 208 4.95 18.51 -12.57
N GLU A 209 4.33 18.35 -13.73
CA GLU A 209 3.07 17.58 -13.91
C GLU A 209 3.21 16.10 -13.50
N SER A 210 4.43 15.56 -13.45
CA SER A 210 4.68 14.19 -12.96
C SER A 210 4.80 14.10 -11.44
N GLY A 211 4.76 15.24 -10.74
CA GLY A 211 4.99 15.34 -9.31
C GLY A 211 6.48 15.33 -8.92
N SER A 212 7.39 15.39 -9.89
CA SER A 212 8.83 15.46 -9.64
C SER A 212 9.24 16.86 -9.22
N ILE A 213 10.04 16.97 -8.16
CA ILE A 213 10.52 18.26 -7.66
C ILE A 213 11.52 18.85 -8.67
N ILE A 214 11.20 20.02 -9.21
CA ILE A 214 12.03 20.73 -10.20
C ILE A 214 12.76 21.93 -9.58
N LYS A 215 12.29 22.45 -8.45
CA LYS A 215 12.92 23.56 -7.75
C LYS A 215 12.68 23.48 -6.24
N MET A 216 13.68 23.87 -5.46
CA MET A 216 13.58 23.91 -4.00
C MET A 216 14.20 25.19 -3.47
N GLN A 217 13.44 25.95 -2.68
CA GLN A 217 13.93 27.11 -1.94
C GLN A 217 14.21 26.69 -0.51
N LYS A 218 15.51 26.64 -0.16
CA LYS A 218 15.92 26.40 1.23
C LYS A 218 15.40 27.52 2.13
N LYS A 219 14.99 27.12 3.34
CA LYS A 219 14.65 28.05 4.38
C LYS A 219 15.82 28.98 4.65
N LYS A 220 15.61 30.28 4.54
CA LYS A 220 16.62 31.26 4.98
C LYS A 220 16.74 31.11 6.50
N GLY A 221 17.95 30.91 7.00
CA GLY A 221 18.18 30.73 8.44
C GLY A 221 17.68 31.94 9.22
N ASP A 222 17.14 31.68 10.41
CA ASP A 222 17.08 32.69 11.48
C ASP A 222 18.50 33.08 11.92
#